data_AF-A0A4Q3UG99-F1
#
_entry.id   AF-A0A4Q3UG99-F1
#
_cell.length_a   1.000
_cell.length_b   1.000
_cell.length_c   1.000
_cell.angle_alpha   90.00
_cell.angle_beta   90.00
_cell.angle_gamma   90.00
#
_symmetry.space_group_name_H-M   'P 1'
#
loop_
_entity.id
_entity.type
_entity.pdbx_description
1 polymer ?
#
loop_
_entity_poly.entity_id
_entity_poly.type
_entity_poly.pdbx_seq_one_letter_code
_entity_poly.pdbx_strand_id
1 'polypeptide(L)' 'MQSTAISTADYISQLPEERKAPMEKLRETFLKNLPEGFSEEMAYGMICYVVPHSTYPAGYHCNPEQALPFIS' A
#
# COMPACT_ATOMS: atom_id res chain seq x y z
N MET A 1 17.16 0.13 -5.99
CA MET A 1 17.11 1.06 -4.84
C MET A 1 15.70 1.03 -4.30
N GLN A 2 15.54 0.77 -3.01
CA GLN A 2 14.24 0.81 -2.33
C GLN A 2 13.87 2.27 -2.07
N SER A 3 12.62 2.68 -2.33
CA SER A 3 12.21 4.05 -2.01
C SER A 3 12.20 4.27 -0.50
N THR A 4 12.64 5.45 -0.07
CA THR A 4 12.56 5.90 1.33
C THR A 4 11.30 6.71 1.61
N ALA A 5 10.34 6.71 0.67
CA ALA A 5 9.11 7.45 0.81
C ALA A 5 8.28 6.94 1.99
N ILE A 6 7.80 7.89 2.80
CA ILE A 6 6.99 7.63 4.00
C ILE A 6 5.49 7.71 3.73
N SER A 7 5.09 8.18 2.55
CA SER A 7 3.69 8.27 2.13
C SER A 7 3.55 7.96 0.64
N THR A 8 2.34 7.57 0.22
CA THR A 8 2.06 7.27 -1.18
C THR A 8 2.19 8.49 -2.09
N ALA A 9 1.84 9.68 -1.59
CA ALA A 9 2.06 10.94 -2.29
C ALA A 9 3.55 11.23 -2.48
N ASP A 10 4.35 11.02 -1.43
CA ASP A 10 5.80 11.19 -1.49
C ASP A 10 6.44 10.20 -2.48
N TYR A 11 6.00 8.95 -2.46
CA TYR A 11 6.43 7.91 -3.42
C TYR A 11 6.16 8.33 -4.87
N ILE A 12 4.94 8.78 -5.17
CA ILE A 12 4.57 9.23 -6.52
C ILE A 12 5.38 10.47 -6.93
N SER A 13 5.65 11.38 -6.00
CA SER A 13 6.43 12.60 -6.29
C SER A 13 7.87 12.31 -6.71
N GLN A 14 8.48 11.25 -6.15
CA GLN A 14 9.83 10.79 -6.42
C GLN A 14 9.97 9.99 -7.72
N LEU A 15 8.85 9.58 -8.33
CA LEU A 15 8.89 8.88 -9.62
C LEU A 15 9.30 9.82 -10.76
N PRO A 16 9.97 9.31 -11.80
CA PRO A 16 10.15 10.04 -13.06
C PRO A 16 8.81 10.55 -13.59
N GLU A 17 8.79 11.72 -14.22
CA GLU A 17 7.55 12.40 -14.67
C GLU A 17 6.68 11.50 -15.57
N GLU A 18 7.30 10.76 -16.48
CA GLU A 18 6.64 9.77 -17.35
C GLU A 18 5.89 8.67 -16.58
N ARG A 19 6.30 8.36 -15.34
CA ARG A 19 5.75 7.29 -14.50
C ARG A 19 4.69 7.78 -13.51
N LYS A 20 4.59 9.08 -13.28
CA LYS A 20 3.61 9.66 -12.33
C LYS A 20 2.19 9.39 -12.79
N ALA A 21 1.85 9.82 -14.00
CA ALA A 21 0.52 9.66 -14.58
C ALA A 21 0.01 8.20 -14.60
N PRO A 22 0.78 7.19 -15.08
CA PRO A 22 0.33 5.80 -15.04
C PRO A 22 0.24 5.24 -13.61
N MET A 23 1.11 5.64 -12.67
CA MET A 23 0.98 5.19 -11.27
C MET A 23 -0.20 5.81 -10.55
N GLU A 24 -0.51 7.08 -10.77
CA GLU A 24 -1.71 7.70 -10.23
C GLU A 24 -2.95 7.00 -10.73
N LYS A 25 -3.04 6.73 -12.03
CA LYS A 25 -4.17 5.99 -12.61
C LYS A 25 -4.29 4.57 -12.05
N LEU A 26 -3.17 3.89 -11.82
CA LEU A 26 -3.15 2.57 -11.22
C LEU A 26 -3.67 2.63 -9.77
N ARG A 27 -3.17 3.58 -8.98
CA ARG A 27 -3.61 3.83 -7.61
C ARG A 27 -5.10 4.14 -7.52
N GLU A 28 -5.61 5.05 -8.36
CA GLU A 28 -7.03 5.37 -8.42
C GLU A 28 -7.87 4.14 -8.77
N THR A 29 -7.39 3.31 -9.70
CA THR A 29 -8.06 2.06 -10.08
C THR A 29 -8.13 1.10 -8.89
N PHE A 30 -7.05 0.96 -8.13
CA PHE A 30 -7.07 0.16 -6.91
C PHE A 30 -8.04 0.75 -5.89
N LEU A 31 -7.91 2.01 -5.50
CA LEU A 31 -8.80 2.64 -4.51
C LEU A 31 -10.28 2.54 -4.88
N LYS A 32 -10.62 2.57 -6.17
CA LYS A 32 -11.99 2.40 -6.65
C LYS A 32 -12.52 0.96 -6.57
N ASN A 33 -11.65 -0.03 -6.74
CA ASN A 33 -12.03 -1.45 -6.78
C ASN A 33 -11.66 -2.20 -5.49
N LEU A 34 -10.96 -1.54 -4.57
CA LEU A 34 -10.51 -2.16 -3.34
C LEU A 34 -11.74 -2.39 -2.43
N PRO A 35 -12.01 -3.62 -2.00
CA PRO A 35 -13.14 -3.91 -1.13
C PRO A 35 -13.02 -3.17 0.21
N GLU A 36 -14.16 -2.95 0.87
CA GLU A 36 -14.14 -2.48 2.25
C GLU A 36 -13.38 -3.46 3.14
N GLY A 37 -12.54 -2.92 4.03
CA GLY A 37 -11.67 -3.71 4.91
C GLY A 37 -10.23 -3.87 4.42
N PHE A 38 -9.84 -3.22 3.33
CA PHE A 38 -8.44 -3.08 2.93
C PHE A 38 -7.97 -1.62 3.09
N SER A 39 -6.67 -1.43 3.28
CA SER A 39 -6.04 -0.12 3.43
C SER A 39 -4.79 0.00 2.54
N GLU A 40 -4.57 1.20 2.02
CA GLU A 40 -3.33 1.59 1.34
C GLU A 40 -2.26 1.98 2.37
N GLU A 41 -1.07 1.38 2.31
CA GLU A 41 0.08 1.76 3.14
C GLU A 41 1.39 1.74 2.34
N MET A 42 2.41 2.42 2.88
CA MET A 42 3.78 2.29 2.37
C MET A 42 4.48 1.16 3.11
N ALA A 43 4.85 0.09 2.39
CA ALA A 43 5.63 -1.02 2.95
C ALA A 43 6.71 -1.45 1.96
N TYR A 44 7.84 -1.94 2.48
CA TYR A 44 8.97 -2.40 1.65
C TYR A 44 9.45 -1.40 0.57
N GLY A 45 9.22 -0.10 0.78
CA GLY A 45 9.59 0.96 -0.15
C GLY A 45 8.71 1.07 -1.40
N MET A 46 7.46 0.61 -1.32
CA MET A 46 6.44 0.76 -2.36
C MET A 46 5.04 0.87 -1.77
N ILE A 47 4.06 1.20 -2.61
CA ILE A 47 2.66 1.25 -2.23
C ILE A 47 2.15 -0.19 -2.12
N CYS A 48 1.71 -0.58 -0.93
CA CYS A 48 1.09 -1.86 -0.67
C CYS A 48 -0.38 -1.68 -0.30
N TYR A 49 -1.20 -2.64 -0.70
CA TYR A 49 -2.57 -2.76 -0.23
C TYR A 49 -2.62 -3.93 0.72
N VAL A 50 -3.13 -3.69 1.93
CA VAL A 50 -3.11 -4.67 3.00
C VAL A 50 -4.48 -4.80 3.63
N VAL A 51 -4.69 -5.91 4.34
CA VAL A 51 -5.80 -6.02 5.27
C VAL A 51 -5.31 -5.50 6.62
N PRO A 52 -5.92 -4.46 7.21
CA PRO A 52 -5.44 -3.90 8.46
C PRO A 52 -5.62 -4.91 9.61
N HIS A 53 -4.63 -4.97 10.49
CA HIS A 53 -4.59 -5.93 11.61
C HIS A 53 -5.80 -5.82 12.55
N SER A 54 -6.45 -4.65 12.61
CA SER A 54 -7.69 -4.44 13.37
C SER A 54 -8.84 -5.37 12.98
N THR A 55 -8.79 -5.98 11.79
CA THR A 55 -9.79 -6.96 11.33
C THR A 55 -9.46 -8.41 11.71
N TYR A 56 -8.28 -8.67 12.28
CA TYR A 56 -7.82 -10.05 12.50
C TYR A 56 -8.40 -10.65 13.80
N PRO A 57 -8.80 -11.93 13.77
CA PRO A 57 -9.14 -12.64 14.99
C PRO A 57 -7.90 -12.79 15.88
N ALA A 58 -8.12 -12.82 17.20
CA ALA A 58 -7.04 -12.96 18.16
C ALA A 58 -6.20 -14.22 17.90
N GLY A 59 -4.88 -14.06 17.76
CA GLY A 59 -3.95 -15.16 17.49
C GLY A 59 -3.72 -15.50 16.02
N TYR A 60 -4.25 -14.72 15.07
CA TYR A 60 -4.13 -14.99 13.63
C TYR A 60 -2.70 -14.82 13.07
N HIS A 61 -1.94 -13.83 13.56
CA HIS A 61 -0.61 -13.52 13.05
C HIS A 61 0.42 -13.53 14.18
N CYS A 62 1.58 -14.17 13.96
CA CYS A 62 2.65 -14.30 14.97
C CYS A 62 3.31 -12.95 15.30
N ASN A 63 3.19 -11.95 14.41
CA ASN A 63 3.64 -10.58 14.63
C ASN A 63 2.46 -9.61 14.44
N PRO A 64 1.94 -9.00 15.52
CA PRO A 64 0.79 -8.10 15.44
C PRO A 64 1.10 -6.74 14.79
N GLU A 65 2.38 -6.42 14.57
CA GLU A 65 2.82 -5.16 13.95
C GLU A 65 2.86 -5.24 12.42
N GLN A 66 2.65 -6.41 11.82
CA GLN A 66 2.69 -6.60 10.37
C GLN A 66 1.31 -6.92 9.82
N ALA A 67 0.83 -6.06 8.92
CA ALA A 67 -0.36 -6.33 8.14
C ALA A 67 -0.07 -7.39 7.06
N LEU A 68 -1.07 -8.20 6.73
CA LEU A 68 -0.99 -9.21 5.69
C LEU A 68 -0.99 -8.53 4.32
N PRO A 69 0.09 -8.66 3.53
CA PRO A 69 0.17 -8.06 2.21
C PRO A 69 -0.84 -8.73 1.28
N PHE A 70 -1.66 -7.93 0.61
CA PHE A 70 -2.59 -8.41 -0.41
C PHE A 70 -2.00 -8.20 -1.82
N ILE A 71 -1.50 -6.99 -2.08
CA ILE A 71 -0.84 -6.63 -3.34
C ILE A 71 0.40 -5.80 -3.01
N SER A 72 1.51 -6.14 -3.66
CA SER A 72 2.85 -5.57 -3.45
C SER A 72 3.55 -5.38 -4.79
#